data_AF-U6DHH6-F1
#
_entry.id   AF-U6DHH6-F1
#
_cell.length_a   1.000
_cell.length_b   1.000
_cell.length_c   1.000
_cell.angle_alpha   90.00
_cell.angle_beta   90.00
_cell.angle_gamma   90.00
#
_symmetry.space_group_name_H-M   'P 1'
#
loop_
_entity.id
_entity.type
_entity.pdbx_description
1 polymer ?
#
loop_
_entity_poly.entity_id
_entity_poly.type
_entity_poly.pdbx_seq_one_letter_code
_entity_poly.pdbx_strand_id
1 'polypeptide(L)'
;HQLMLDCWQKDRNARPRFPQVVSALDKMIRNPASLKIVARENSGASHPLLDQRQPHYSAFSSVGEWLRAIKMGRYEESFAAAGFGSFELVSQISAEDLLRIGVTLAGHQKKILASVQHMKSQAKPGTPGGSAAPAPQY
;
A
#
# COMPACT_ATOMS: atom_id res chain seq x y z
N HIS A 1 11.38 4.34 -18.69
CA HIS A 1 10.57 5.40 -18.07
C HIS A 1 11.22 6.81 -18.17
N GLN A 2 12.37 6.96 -18.85
CA GLN A 2 13.09 8.24 -18.94
C GLN A 2 12.28 9.40 -19.53
N LEU A 3 11.56 9.16 -20.64
CA LEU A 3 10.73 10.18 -21.29
C LEU A 3 9.69 10.81 -20.33
N MET A 4 9.16 10.01 -19.40
CA MET A 4 8.22 10.52 -18.38
C MET A 4 8.93 11.42 -17.36
N LEU A 5 10.15 11.07 -16.94
CA LEU A 5 10.96 11.91 -16.05
C LEU A 5 11.32 13.24 -16.71
N ASP A 6 11.63 13.22 -18.01
CA ASP A 6 11.95 14.43 -18.77
C ASP A 6 10.73 15.36 -18.89
N CYS A 7 9.51 14.80 -19.05
CA CYS A 7 8.27 15.56 -19.02
C CYS A 7 7.95 16.18 -17.63
N TRP A 8 8.48 15.60 -16.55
CA TRP A 8 8.25 16.02 -15.16
C TRP A 8 9.35 16.92 -14.58
N GLN A 9 10.27 17.42 -15.41
CA GLN A 9 11.32 18.34 -14.94
C GLN A 9 10.74 19.55 -14.21
N LYS A 10 11.38 19.97 -13.11
CA LYS A 10 10.95 21.13 -12.32
C LYS A 10 10.97 22.41 -13.17
N ASP A 11 12.05 22.61 -13.92
CA ASP A 11 12.13 23.68 -14.91
C ASP A 11 11.26 23.35 -16.13
N ARG A 12 10.31 24.23 -16.45
CA ARG A 12 9.42 24.10 -17.61
C ARG A 12 10.19 24.14 -18.93
N ASN A 13 11.28 24.89 -19.01
CA ASN A 13 12.06 25.04 -20.24
C ASN A 13 12.92 23.81 -20.54
N ALA A 14 13.20 23.00 -19.52
CA ALA A 14 13.92 21.73 -19.66
C ALA A 14 13.03 20.56 -20.14
N ARG A 15 11.70 20.74 -20.17
CA ARG A 15 10.78 19.70 -20.60
C ARG A 15 10.74 19.60 -22.13
N PRO A 16 10.63 18.38 -22.69
CA PRO A 16 10.51 18.22 -24.13
C PRO A 16 9.21 18.87 -24.65
N ARG A 17 9.30 19.51 -25.81
CA ARG A 17 8.11 19.98 -26.54
C ARG A 17 7.38 18.80 -27.17
N PHE A 18 6.10 18.99 -27.47
CA PHE A 18 5.26 17.93 -28.04
C PHE A 18 5.87 17.22 -29.27
N PRO A 19 6.48 17.91 -30.25
CA PRO A 19 7.12 17.22 -31.38
C PRO A 19 8.28 16.31 -30.99
N GLN A 20 9.03 16.66 -29.93
CA GLN A 20 10.13 15.83 -29.41
C GLN A 20 9.60 14.58 -28.72
N VAL A 21 8.49 14.70 -27.99
CA VAL A 21 7.79 13.56 -27.37
C VAL A 21 7.27 12.60 -28.43
N VAL A 22 6.61 13.11 -29.47
CA VAL A 22 6.12 12.29 -30.59
C VAL A 22 7.28 11.59 -31.28
N SER A 23 8.36 12.30 -31.62
CA SER A 23 9.55 11.71 -32.24
C SER A 23 10.18 10.60 -31.39
N ALA A 24 10.22 10.77 -30.06
CA ALA A 24 10.73 9.76 -29.15
C ALA A 24 9.84 8.51 -29.12
N LEU A 25 8.51 8.67 -29.06
CA LEU A 25 7.55 7.56 -29.11
C LEU A 25 7.63 6.80 -30.43
N ASP A 26 7.71 7.55 -31.54
CA ASP A 26 7.86 7.03 -32.88
C ASP A 26 9.11 6.14 -33.05
N LYS A 27 10.24 6.56 -32.46
CA LYS A 27 11.47 5.76 -32.45
C LYS A 27 11.32 4.47 -31.65
N MET A 28 10.59 4.51 -30.52
CA MET A 28 10.34 3.32 -29.69
C MET A 28 9.40 2.32 -30.39
N ILE A 29 8.38 2.80 -31.11
CA ILE A 29 7.45 1.95 -31.87
C ILE A 29 8.17 1.27 -33.04
N ARG A 30 9.04 2.01 -33.75
CA ARG A 30 9.83 1.48 -34.87
C ARG A 30 10.97 0.54 -34.46
N ASN A 31 11.37 0.56 -33.19
CA ASN A 31 12.36 -0.37 -32.64
C ASN A 31 11.88 -0.97 -31.30
N PRO A 32 10.98 -1.96 -31.33
CA PRO A 32 10.40 -2.54 -30.11
C PRO A 32 11.43 -3.30 -29.25
N ALA A 33 12.60 -3.67 -29.80
CA ALA A 33 13.68 -4.28 -29.01
C ALA A 33 14.24 -3.31 -27.95
N SER A 34 14.19 -1.99 -28.21
CA SER A 34 14.61 -0.96 -27.27
C SER A 34 13.74 -0.87 -26.00
N LEU A 35 12.52 -1.41 -26.06
CA LEU A 35 11.58 -1.44 -24.92
C LEU A 35 11.90 -2.54 -23.90
N LYS A 36 12.74 -3.53 -24.25
CA LYS A 36 13.00 -4.72 -23.42
C LYS A 36 13.89 -4.47 -22.20
N ILE A 37 14.48 -3.27 -22.05
CA ILE A 37 15.47 -2.97 -20.99
C ILE A 37 14.83 -2.81 -19.58
N VAL A 38 13.50 -2.80 -19.44
CA VAL A 38 12.83 -2.41 -18.16
C VAL A 38 12.08 -3.51 -17.40
N ALA A 39 12.23 -4.77 -17.79
CA ALA A 39 11.82 -5.90 -16.95
C ALA A 39 13.06 -6.58 -16.34
N ARG A 40 13.98 -5.80 -15.75
CA ARG A 40 14.90 -6.38 -14.77
C ARG A 40 14.02 -6.80 -13.60
N GLU A 41 13.95 -8.11 -13.36
CA GLU A 41 13.44 -8.70 -12.13
C GLU A 41 13.94 -7.90 -10.94
N ASN A 42 13.09 -7.03 -10.42
CA ASN A 42 13.26 -6.45 -9.11
C ASN A 42 11.88 -6.48 -8.47
N SER A 43 11.54 -7.67 -8.00
CA SER A 43 10.40 -8.00 -7.14
C SER A 43 10.45 -7.25 -5.80
N GLY A 44 10.74 -5.95 -5.80
CA GLY A 44 10.91 -5.19 -4.55
C GLY A 44 11.10 -3.67 -4.66
N ALA A 45 11.22 -3.07 -5.85
CA ALA A 45 11.36 -1.61 -5.93
C ALA A 45 10.79 -1.04 -7.24
N SER A 46 9.47 -1.11 -7.37
CA SER A 46 8.74 -0.29 -8.33
C SER A 46 7.86 0.66 -7.53
N HIS A 47 8.21 1.94 -7.58
CA HIS A 47 7.46 3.12 -7.10
C HIS A 47 7.71 3.65 -5.68
N PRO A 48 8.79 4.40 -5.41
CA PRO A 48 8.86 5.24 -4.19
C PRO A 48 7.75 6.32 -4.13
N LEU A 49 7.13 6.71 -5.26
CA LEU A 49 6.07 7.74 -5.33
C LEU A 49 4.64 7.18 -5.35
N LEU A 50 4.46 5.89 -5.64
CA LEU A 50 3.17 5.18 -5.54
C LEU A 50 3.18 4.10 -4.47
N ASP A 51 4.23 4.04 -3.63
CA ASP A 51 4.22 3.26 -2.40
C ASP A 51 3.28 3.92 -1.39
N GLN A 52 1.98 3.88 -1.70
CA GLN A 52 0.98 3.68 -0.67
C GLN A 52 1.09 2.23 -0.17
N ARG A 53 2.28 1.79 0.26
CA ARG A 53 2.34 0.82 1.35
C ARG A 53 1.69 1.55 2.50
N GLN A 54 0.39 1.26 2.62
CA GLN A 54 -0.42 1.66 3.75
C GLN A 54 0.44 1.39 4.98
N PRO A 55 0.68 2.42 5.83
CA PRO A 55 1.67 2.32 6.90
C PRO A 55 1.45 1.02 7.64
N HIS A 56 2.54 0.28 7.90
CA HIS A 56 2.47 -0.93 8.71
C HIS A 56 1.71 -0.57 9.99
N TYR A 57 0.79 -1.42 10.45
CA TYR A 57 -0.10 -1.00 11.55
C TYR A 57 0.65 -0.66 12.84
N SER A 58 1.86 -1.19 13.00
CA SER A 58 2.80 -0.79 14.08
C SER A 58 3.31 0.65 13.96
N ALA A 59 3.09 1.34 12.84
CA ALA A 59 3.45 2.74 12.64
C ALA A 59 2.40 3.69 13.20
N PHE A 60 1.19 3.20 13.53
CA PHE A 60 0.16 4.00 14.19
C PHE A 60 0.23 3.82 15.70
N SER A 61 0.23 4.94 16.40
CA SER A 61 0.25 5.01 17.87
C SER A 61 -1.14 4.76 18.50
N SER A 62 -2.22 4.87 17.73
CA SER A 62 -3.60 4.71 18.20
C SER A 62 -4.59 4.33 17.10
N VAL A 63 -5.75 3.79 17.50
CA VAL A 63 -6.90 3.51 16.60
C VAL A 63 -7.40 4.80 15.92
N GLY A 64 -7.42 5.92 16.64
CA GLY A 64 -7.82 7.22 16.08
C GLY A 64 -6.89 7.71 14.97
N GLU A 65 -5.58 7.55 15.16
CA GLU A 65 -4.59 7.87 14.12
C GLU A 65 -4.77 7.01 12.86
N TRP A 66 -4.99 5.71 13.04
CA TRP A 66 -5.31 4.80 11.94
C TRP A 66 -6.59 5.21 11.20
N LEU A 67 -7.67 5.51 11.92
CA LEU A 67 -8.93 5.95 11.32
C LEU A 67 -8.73 7.23 10.49
N ARG A 68 -7.97 8.21 11.00
CA ARG A 68 -7.62 9.43 10.23
C ARG A 68 -6.80 9.10 8.98
N ALA A 69 -5.84 8.17 9.07
CA ALA A 69 -5.01 7.75 7.94
C ALA A 69 -5.84 7.13 6.81
N ILE A 70 -6.82 6.28 7.14
CA ILE A 70 -7.75 5.69 6.16
C ILE A 70 -8.93 6.62 5.81
N LYS A 71 -8.89 7.89 6.23
CA LYS A 71 -9.94 8.90 6.00
C LYS A 71 -11.30 8.55 6.61
N MET A 72 -11.30 7.80 7.70
CA MET A 72 -12.46 7.40 8.52
C MET A 72 -12.46 8.04 9.92
N GLY A 73 -11.66 9.10 10.13
CA GLY A 73 -11.49 9.75 11.45
C GLY A 73 -12.77 10.25 12.11
N ARG A 74 -13.85 10.49 11.35
CA ARG A 74 -15.16 10.87 11.90
C ARG A 74 -15.80 9.82 12.82
N TYR A 75 -15.27 8.60 12.83
CA TYR A 75 -15.75 7.50 13.67
C TYR A 75 -14.87 7.28 14.91
N GLU A 76 -13.84 8.11 15.15
CA GLU A 76 -12.90 7.96 16.27
C GLU A 76 -13.61 7.88 17.63
N GLU A 77 -14.52 8.82 17.90
CA GLU A 77 -15.33 8.81 19.12
C GLU A 77 -16.24 7.58 19.22
N SER A 78 -16.84 7.15 18.11
CA SER A 78 -17.69 5.96 18.06
C SER A 78 -16.92 4.68 18.40
N PHE A 79 -15.69 4.54 17.90
CA PHE A 79 -14.80 3.42 18.24
C PHE A 79 -14.37 3.47 19.71
N ALA A 80 -13.99 4.64 20.21
CA ALA A 80 -13.59 4.82 21.60
C ALA A 80 -14.74 4.52 22.58
N ALA A 81 -15.93 5.07 22.32
CA ALA A 81 -17.13 4.86 23.15
C ALA A 81 -17.59 3.39 23.16
N ALA A 82 -17.35 2.66 22.08
CA ALA A 82 -17.67 1.23 21.97
C ALA A 82 -16.56 0.31 22.52
N GLY A 83 -15.46 0.86 23.05
CA GLY A 83 -14.36 0.08 23.62
C GLY A 83 -13.33 -0.45 22.61
N PHE A 84 -13.40 -0.05 21.34
CA PHE A 84 -12.42 -0.43 20.31
C PHE A 84 -11.15 0.44 20.37
N GLY A 85 -10.47 0.42 21.53
CA GLY A 85 -9.29 1.25 21.80
C GLY A 85 -7.94 0.65 21.38
N SER A 86 -7.87 -0.65 21.10
CA SER A 86 -6.64 -1.35 20.72
C SER A 86 -6.75 -2.01 19.35
N PHE A 87 -5.62 -2.15 18.66
CA PHE A 87 -5.56 -2.85 17.36
C PHE A 87 -5.91 -4.34 17.48
N GLU A 88 -5.70 -4.96 18.64
CA GLU A 88 -6.13 -6.33 18.92
C GLU A 88 -7.66 -6.47 18.84
N LEU A 89 -8.40 -5.56 19.47
CA LEU A 89 -9.87 -5.54 19.44
C LEU A 89 -10.39 -5.14 18.06
N VAL A 90 -9.80 -4.11 17.45
CA VAL A 90 -10.15 -3.67 16.09
C VAL A 90 -9.91 -4.77 15.06
N SER A 91 -8.89 -5.61 15.24
CA SER A 91 -8.65 -6.74 14.33
C SER A 91 -9.85 -7.69 14.32
N GLN A 92 -10.59 -7.84 15.41
CA GLN A 92 -11.69 -8.80 15.53
C GLN A 92 -13.05 -8.23 15.08
N ILE A 93 -13.10 -6.95 14.68
CA ILE A 93 -14.37 -6.27 14.39
C ILE A 93 -15.11 -6.87 13.19
N SER A 94 -16.42 -7.03 13.34
CA SER A 94 -17.33 -7.52 12.30
C SER A 94 -18.07 -6.39 11.58
N ALA A 95 -18.74 -6.69 10.47
CA ALA A 95 -19.62 -5.73 9.80
C ALA A 95 -20.81 -5.32 10.71
N GLU A 96 -21.29 -6.24 11.55
CA GLU A 96 -22.37 -5.99 12.50
C GLU A 96 -21.93 -5.01 13.60
N ASP A 97 -20.71 -5.16 14.12
CA ASP A 97 -20.13 -4.20 15.08
C ASP A 97 -20.03 -2.79 14.49
N LEU A 98 -19.58 -2.68 13.24
CA LEU A 98 -19.51 -1.39 12.54
C LEU A 98 -20.89 -0.74 12.44
N LEU A 99 -21.94 -1.52 12.15
CA LEU A 99 -23.30 -1.02 12.11
C LEU A 99 -23.76 -0.53 13.50
N ARG A 100 -23.49 -1.31 14.54
CA ARG A 100 -23.85 -1.02 15.93
C ARG A 100 -23.21 0.28 16.45
N ILE A 101 -22.00 0.59 16.01
CA ILE A 101 -21.29 1.83 16.41
C ILE A 101 -21.58 3.02 15.47
N GLY A 102 -22.50 2.88 14.52
CA GLY A 102 -22.97 3.99 13.67
C GLY A 102 -22.24 4.15 12.33
N VAL A 103 -21.44 3.17 11.90
CA VAL A 103 -20.88 3.14 10.53
C VAL A 103 -21.90 2.48 9.60
N THR A 104 -22.91 3.24 9.16
CA THR A 104 -24.02 2.72 8.33
C THR A 104 -23.74 2.73 6.82
N LEU A 105 -22.79 3.55 6.36
CA LEU A 105 -22.47 3.65 4.94
C LEU A 105 -21.67 2.43 4.47
N ALA A 106 -22.20 1.67 3.51
CA ALA A 106 -21.58 0.45 2.99
C ALA A 106 -20.15 0.68 2.46
N GLY A 107 -19.90 1.82 1.81
CA GLY A 107 -18.55 2.19 1.36
C GLY A 107 -17.56 2.38 2.50
N HIS A 108 -18.02 2.94 3.63
CA HIS A 108 -17.17 3.13 4.82
C HIS A 108 -16.91 1.81 5.52
N GLN A 109 -17.94 0.98 5.69
CA GLN A 109 -17.79 -0.37 6.23
C GLN A 109 -16.76 -1.17 5.42
N LYS A 110 -16.91 -1.19 4.09
CA LYS A 110 -15.98 -1.87 3.19
C LYS A 110 -14.55 -1.35 3.34
N LYS A 111 -14.37 -0.04 3.46
CA LYS A 111 -13.04 0.57 3.61
C LYS A 111 -12.37 0.18 4.93
N ILE A 112 -13.11 0.24 6.04
CA ILE A 112 -12.61 -0.12 7.36
C ILE A 112 -12.27 -1.62 7.41
N LEU A 113 -13.21 -2.48 6.98
CA LEU A 113 -13.00 -3.94 6.97
C LEU A 113 -11.84 -4.34 6.06
N ALA A 114 -11.70 -3.72 4.89
CA ALA A 114 -10.56 -3.98 4.02
C ALA A 114 -9.24 -3.65 4.72
N SER A 115 -9.14 -2.51 5.40
CA SER A 115 -7.96 -2.15 6.19
C SER A 115 -7.72 -3.18 7.32
N VAL A 116 -8.75 -3.57 8.07
CA VAL A 116 -8.62 -4.60 9.12
C VAL A 116 -8.09 -5.93 8.57
N GLN A 117 -8.50 -6.37 7.37
CA GLN A 117 -7.96 -7.59 6.77
C GLN A 117 -6.46 -7.47 6.43
N HIS A 118 -6.01 -6.29 5.99
CA HIS A 118 -4.59 -6.03 5.78
C HIS A 118 -3.80 -6.01 7.09
N MET A 119 -4.43 -5.60 8.19
CA MET A 119 -3.83 -5.66 9.54
C MET A 119 -3.55 -7.10 9.96
N LYS A 120 -4.50 -8.01 9.71
CA LYS A 120 -4.38 -9.44 10.05
C LYS A 120 -3.28 -10.15 9.26
N SER A 121 -3.11 -9.82 7.99
CA SER A 121 -2.10 -10.47 7.15
C SER A 121 -0.67 -10.12 7.55
N GLN A 122 -0.46 -8.96 8.19
CA GLN A 122 0.85 -8.53 8.71
C GLN A 122 1.13 -9.06 10.13
N ALA A 123 0.11 -9.36 10.92
CA ALA A 123 0.25 -9.83 12.29
C ALA A 123 0.60 -11.32 12.43
N LYS A 124 0.60 -12.10 11.34
CA LYS A 124 0.95 -13.52 11.37
C LYS A 124 2.48 -13.66 11.41
N PRO A 125 3.09 -14.15 12.51
CA PRO A 125 4.51 -14.46 12.51
C PRO A 125 4.74 -15.59 11.51
N GLY A 126 5.71 -15.41 10.60
CA GLY A 126 6.20 -16.52 9.79
C GLY A 126 6.67 -17.63 10.73
N THR A 127 6.07 -18.81 10.62
CA THR A 127 6.52 -20.02 11.30
C THR A 127 8.00 -20.24 10.93
N PRO A 128 8.96 -20.21 11.85
CA PRO A 128 10.31 -20.65 11.54
C PRO A 128 10.23 -22.16 11.29
N GLY A 129 10.63 -22.59 10.09
CA GLY A 129 10.66 -23.99 9.69
C GLY A 129 11.41 -24.83 10.70
N GLY A 130 10.79 -25.95 11.08
CA GLY A 130 11.32 -26.90 12.04
C GLY A 130 12.64 -27.54 11.59
N SER A 131 13.59 -27.54 12.53
CA SER A 131 14.52 -28.63 12.85
C SER A 131 14.83 -29.67 11.76
N ALA A 132 16.04 -29.58 11.19
CA ALA A 132 16.78 -30.76 10.74
C ALA A 132 18.17 -30.72 11.39
N ALA A 133 18.47 -31.74 12.20
CA ALA A 133 19.68 -31.91 12.99
C ALA A 133 20.95 -32.06 12.12
N PRO A 134 22.15 -31.76 12.66
CA PRO A 134 23.40 -32.01 11.95
C PRO A 134 23.78 -33.50 12.03
N ALA A 135 24.16 -34.09 10.88
CA ALA A 135 24.77 -35.42 10.81
C ALA A 135 26.25 -35.34 11.24
N PRO A 136 26.80 -36.32 11.98
CA PRO A 136 28.21 -36.36 12.32
C PRO A 136 29.04 -36.82 11.11
N GLN A 137 30.16 -36.13 10.86
CA GLN A 137 31.18 -36.60 9.92
C GLN A 137 32.06 -37.63 10.63
N TYR A 138 32.22 -38.80 10.00
CA TYR A 138 33.36 -39.70 10.19
C TYR A 138 34.40 -39.42 9.11
#